data_AF-A0AAU9IQL3-F1
#
_entry.id   AF-A0AAU9IQL3-F1
#
_cell.length_a   1.000
_cell.length_b   1.000
_cell.length_c   1.000
_cell.angle_alpha   90.00
_cell.angle_beta   90.00
_cell.angle_gamma   90.00
#
_symmetry.space_group_name_H-M   'P 1'
#
loop_
_entity.id
_entity.type
_entity.pdbx_description
1 polymer ?
#
loop_
_entity_poly.entity_id
_entity_poly.type
_entity_poly.pdbx_seq_one_letter_code
_entity_poly.pdbx_strand_id
1 'polypeptide(L)'
;MIAIILLLNIVASEDPAACPKYKCKTKDIKFPDASVCMLYNSNDTTYYVSSCDHGYYCAALLEEKSASCTKPLPPSPNTKLPGESCFYAEDCYLNSTCISGYCKGVQESNYCYSHEDCDVGLRCNENKCKTQIPAESKGCIDDSDCVNNAGCDIQDLTDPSVNICKNYFTIENYQSVNLNCTTDGQINYMCDSGFCIQQTENSIPQCYPAPKSSKKIPTLCASHNDCISKTDGELNLNFTSECLCGLNQKGNRYCDVFPGDSPYVNYAKIIQSWVKSKAILKCNTYARFSVNCMETWWDKKKMDELIYYDYYVDVYSLIHEAEDCVVEAYFSSYWEAKKAYDKESLASVLGVTAWMLYAIDF
;
A
#
# COMPACT_ATOMS: atom_id res chain seq x y z
N MET A 1 7.26 0.89 -4.14
CA MET A 1 6.08 0.30 -3.47
C MET A 1 5.29 -0.46 -4.53
N ILE A 2 5.77 -1.65 -4.85
CA ILE A 2 5.03 -2.65 -5.62
C ILE A 2 5.21 -3.90 -4.77
N ALA A 3 4.28 -4.15 -3.85
CA ALA A 3 3.93 -5.54 -3.67
C ALA A 3 3.55 -5.97 -5.09
N ILE A 4 4.30 -6.89 -5.69
CA ILE A 4 3.83 -7.61 -6.87
C ILE A 4 2.67 -8.45 -6.32
N ILE A 5 1.55 -7.80 -6.05
CA ILE A 5 0.24 -8.37 -6.21
C ILE A 5 0.29 -8.69 -7.69
N LEU A 6 0.46 -9.98 -8.01
CA LEU A 6 -0.06 -10.50 -9.25
C LEU A 6 -1.46 -9.93 -9.32
N LEU A 7 -1.65 -8.89 -10.14
CA LEU A 7 -2.94 -8.33 -10.45
C LEU A 7 -3.73 -9.53 -10.92
N LEU A 8 -4.52 -10.10 -10.01
CA LEU A 8 -5.70 -10.81 -10.39
C LEU A 8 -6.41 -9.77 -11.25
N ASN A 9 -6.45 -10.02 -12.56
CA ASN A 9 -7.28 -9.24 -13.46
C ASN A 9 -8.72 -9.51 -13.03
N ILE A 10 -9.14 -8.86 -11.95
CA ILE A 10 -10.52 -8.79 -11.52
C ILE A 10 -11.19 -7.85 -12.49
N VAL A 11 -11.50 -8.38 -13.67
CA VAL A 11 -12.42 -7.74 -14.59
C VAL A 11 -13.73 -7.65 -13.82
N ALA A 12 -14.05 -6.44 -13.36
CA ALA A 12 -15.37 -6.10 -12.89
C ALA A 12 -16.34 -6.39 -14.04
N SER A 13 -17.03 -7.51 -13.96
CA SER A 13 -18.15 -7.79 -14.85
C SER A 13 -19.22 -6.72 -14.59
N GLU A 14 -19.48 -5.87 -15.58
CA GLU A 14 -20.61 -4.93 -15.60
C GLU A 14 -21.94 -5.64 -15.85
N ASP A 15 -21.93 -6.95 -16.10
CA ASP A 15 -23.14 -7.76 -16.24
C ASP A 15 -23.83 -7.87 -14.87
N PRO A 16 -25.15 -7.69 -14.74
CA PRO A 16 -25.94 -8.03 -13.53
C PRO A 16 -25.87 -9.51 -13.11
N ALA A 17 -24.92 -10.29 -13.63
CA ALA A 17 -24.59 -11.63 -13.18
C ALA A 17 -24.24 -11.63 -11.68
N ALA A 18 -24.96 -12.44 -10.92
CA ALA A 18 -24.75 -12.59 -9.48
C ALA A 18 -23.29 -12.96 -9.17
N CYS A 19 -22.68 -12.30 -8.19
CA CYS A 19 -21.30 -12.60 -7.82
C CYS A 19 -21.13 -14.08 -7.43
N PRO A 20 -19.97 -14.67 -7.74
CA PRO A 20 -19.66 -16.01 -7.30
C PRO A 20 -19.67 -16.12 -5.77
N LYS A 21 -20.11 -17.27 -5.27
CA LYS A 21 -20.10 -17.60 -3.84
C LYS A 21 -18.83 -18.34 -3.50
N TYR A 22 -18.25 -18.04 -2.34
CA TYR A 22 -17.04 -18.68 -1.85
C TYR A 22 -17.27 -19.28 -0.46
N LYS A 23 -16.74 -20.48 -0.24
CA LYS A 23 -16.79 -21.19 1.04
C LYS A 23 -15.53 -22.00 1.29
N CYS A 24 -15.23 -22.26 2.54
CA CYS A 24 -14.25 -23.25 2.93
C CYS A 24 -14.66 -24.65 2.48
N LYS A 25 -13.66 -25.41 2.04
CA LYS A 25 -13.80 -26.83 1.73
C LYS A 25 -14.39 -27.57 2.92
N THR A 26 -15.51 -28.26 2.68
CA THR A 26 -16.13 -29.16 3.66
C THR A 26 -15.70 -30.60 3.41
N LYS A 27 -16.03 -31.50 4.34
CA LYS A 27 -15.72 -32.94 4.21
C LYS A 27 -16.41 -33.60 2.99
N ASP A 28 -17.53 -33.04 2.55
CA ASP A 28 -18.32 -33.57 1.44
C ASP A 28 -17.76 -33.17 0.07
N ILE A 29 -16.95 -32.11 0.02
CA ILE A 29 -16.32 -31.63 -1.21
C ILE A 29 -14.94 -32.27 -1.37
N LYS A 30 -14.86 -33.22 -2.30
CA LYS A 30 -13.61 -33.91 -2.64
C LYS A 30 -12.84 -33.13 -3.69
N PHE A 31 -11.65 -32.69 -3.32
CA PHE A 31 -10.71 -32.11 -4.27
C PHE A 31 -9.96 -33.24 -5.00
N PRO A 32 -9.55 -33.03 -6.26
CA PRO A 32 -8.80 -34.03 -7.02
C PRO A 32 -7.53 -34.50 -6.32
N ASP A 33 -6.79 -33.57 -5.72
CA ASP A 33 -5.59 -33.85 -4.93
C ASP A 33 -5.32 -32.71 -3.92
N ALA A 34 -4.24 -32.83 -3.15
CA ALA A 34 -3.88 -31.88 -2.09
C ALA A 34 -3.29 -30.55 -2.61
N SER A 35 -2.83 -30.49 -3.86
CA SER A 35 -2.31 -29.27 -4.47
C SER A 35 -3.42 -28.33 -4.96
N VAL A 36 -4.65 -28.83 -5.11
CA VAL A 36 -5.80 -27.99 -5.49
C VAL A 36 -6.22 -27.14 -4.31
N CYS A 37 -6.35 -25.83 -4.51
CA CYS A 37 -6.75 -24.86 -3.49
C CYS A 37 -8.12 -24.25 -3.73
N MET A 38 -8.63 -24.31 -4.96
CA MET A 38 -9.97 -23.86 -5.31
C MET A 38 -10.64 -24.90 -6.21
N LEU A 39 -11.92 -25.19 -5.99
CA LEU A 39 -12.74 -26.00 -6.87
C LEU A 39 -14.16 -25.44 -6.98
N TYR A 40 -14.65 -25.24 -8.20
CA TYR A 40 -16.01 -24.80 -8.48
C TYR A 40 -16.98 -25.99 -8.47
N ASN A 41 -18.04 -25.89 -7.67
CA ASN A 41 -19.14 -26.83 -7.67
C ASN A 41 -20.33 -26.25 -8.45
N SER A 42 -20.68 -26.89 -9.57
CA SER A 42 -21.79 -26.46 -10.42
C SER A 42 -23.17 -26.71 -9.81
N ASN A 43 -23.28 -27.59 -8.81
CA ASN A 43 -24.58 -27.95 -8.22
C ASN A 43 -25.17 -26.83 -7.35
N ASP A 44 -24.31 -26.12 -6.61
CA ASP A 44 -24.66 -25.02 -5.72
C ASP A 44 -24.00 -23.69 -6.11
N THR A 45 -23.39 -23.66 -7.29
CA THR A 45 -22.72 -22.50 -7.90
C THR A 45 -21.75 -21.82 -6.91
N THR A 46 -20.94 -22.62 -6.21
CA THR A 46 -20.03 -22.16 -5.16
C THR A 46 -18.60 -22.63 -5.41
N TYR A 47 -17.65 -21.72 -5.23
CA TYR A 47 -16.23 -22.03 -5.15
C TYR A 47 -15.89 -22.50 -3.74
N TYR A 48 -15.39 -23.72 -3.64
CA TYR A 48 -14.85 -24.26 -2.41
C TYR A 48 -13.35 -24.06 -2.37
N VAL A 49 -12.85 -23.56 -1.24
CA VAL A 49 -11.47 -23.10 -1.09
C VAL A 49 -10.80 -23.82 0.08
N SER A 50 -9.54 -24.18 -0.10
CA SER A 50 -8.67 -24.74 0.93
C SER A 50 -7.40 -23.90 1.00
N SER A 51 -6.88 -23.69 2.20
CA SER A 51 -5.58 -23.06 2.41
C SER A 51 -4.48 -23.88 1.74
N CYS A 52 -3.45 -23.21 1.26
CA CYS A 52 -2.22 -23.83 0.80
C CYS A 52 -1.26 -24.07 1.97
N ASP A 53 -0.33 -25.02 1.80
CA ASP A 53 0.76 -25.22 2.75
C ASP A 53 1.64 -23.96 2.87
N HIS A 54 2.33 -23.81 4.01
CA HIS A 54 3.15 -22.62 4.30
C HIS A 54 4.12 -22.27 3.16
N GLY A 55 4.10 -21.01 2.74
CA GLY A 55 4.95 -20.49 1.65
C GLY A 55 4.42 -20.75 0.25
N TYR A 56 3.18 -21.25 0.11
CA TYR A 56 2.43 -21.34 -1.15
C TYR A 56 1.20 -20.44 -1.09
N TYR A 57 0.72 -20.01 -2.24
CA TYR A 57 -0.52 -19.24 -2.37
C TYR A 57 -1.44 -19.89 -3.41
N CYS A 58 -2.73 -19.61 -3.34
CA CYS A 58 -3.66 -20.12 -4.33
C CYS A 58 -3.63 -19.24 -5.59
N ALA A 59 -3.13 -19.77 -6.70
CA ALA A 59 -3.08 -19.05 -7.97
C ALA A 59 -4.44 -19.12 -8.71
N ALA A 60 -5.50 -18.67 -8.05
CA ALA A 60 -6.85 -18.73 -8.59
C ALA A 60 -7.14 -17.54 -9.50
N LEU A 61 -7.26 -17.78 -10.81
CA LEU A 61 -7.74 -16.78 -11.75
C LEU A 61 -9.27 -16.78 -11.78
N LEU A 62 -9.85 -15.63 -12.13
CA LEU A 62 -11.29 -15.56 -12.37
C LEU A 62 -11.68 -16.45 -13.54
N GLU A 63 -12.90 -16.98 -13.48
CA GLU A 63 -13.51 -17.88 -14.48
C GLU A 63 -12.94 -19.30 -14.51
N GLU A 64 -11.82 -19.58 -13.85
CA GLU A 64 -11.30 -20.92 -13.72
C GLU A 64 -12.16 -21.77 -12.77
N LYS A 65 -12.48 -23.00 -13.17
CA LYS A 65 -13.24 -23.93 -12.31
C LYS A 65 -12.40 -24.59 -11.23
N SER A 66 -11.08 -24.43 -11.27
CA SER A 66 -10.16 -25.03 -10.31
C SER A 66 -8.86 -24.25 -10.33
N ALA A 67 -8.18 -24.19 -9.19
CA ALA A 67 -6.83 -23.62 -9.10
C ALA A 67 -5.96 -24.42 -8.14
N SER A 68 -4.65 -24.27 -8.30
CA SER A 68 -3.65 -25.01 -7.52
C SER A 68 -2.72 -24.08 -6.74
N CYS A 69 -2.24 -24.60 -5.61
CA CYS A 69 -1.20 -23.99 -4.80
C CYS A 69 0.08 -23.83 -5.60
N THR A 70 0.56 -22.59 -5.67
CA THR A 70 1.77 -22.23 -6.41
C THR A 70 2.76 -21.59 -5.46
N LYS A 71 4.05 -21.86 -5.68
CA LYS A 71 5.12 -21.23 -4.92
C LYS A 71 5.37 -19.82 -5.46
N PRO A 72 5.55 -18.80 -4.60
CA PRO A 72 6.04 -17.50 -5.03
C PRO A 72 7.34 -17.62 -5.81
N LEU A 73 7.51 -16.77 -6.82
CA LEU A 73 8.79 -16.64 -7.48
C LEU A 73 9.84 -16.17 -6.45
N PRO A 74 11.09 -16.69 -6.53
CA PRO A 74 12.15 -16.18 -5.68
C PRO A 74 12.36 -14.68 -5.94
N PRO A 75 12.81 -13.91 -4.94
CA PRO A 75 13.14 -12.50 -5.14
C PRO A 75 14.13 -12.33 -6.29
N SER A 76 13.88 -11.36 -7.16
CA SER A 76 14.83 -11.03 -8.22
C SER A 76 16.14 -10.50 -7.61
N PRO A 77 17.31 -10.97 -8.08
CA PRO A 77 18.59 -10.46 -7.62
C PRO A 77 18.76 -8.99 -8.02
N ASN A 78 19.66 -8.29 -7.33
CA ASN A 78 20.01 -6.88 -7.55
C ASN A 78 18.83 -5.91 -7.47
N THR A 79 17.90 -6.15 -6.55
CA THR A 79 16.72 -5.29 -6.36
C THR A 79 16.82 -4.38 -5.15
N LYS A 80 17.74 -4.63 -4.21
CA LYS A 80 17.82 -3.88 -2.97
C LYS A 80 18.62 -2.60 -3.12
N LEU A 81 18.01 -1.48 -2.76
CA LEU A 81 18.59 -0.16 -2.94
C LEU A 81 19.53 0.24 -1.79
N PRO A 82 20.40 1.25 -1.98
CA PRO A 82 21.27 1.73 -0.91
C PRO A 82 20.49 2.05 0.38
N GLY A 83 21.04 1.61 1.51
CA GLY A 83 20.39 1.67 2.82
C GLY A 83 19.52 0.47 3.18
N GLU A 84 19.12 -0.38 2.23
CA GLU A 84 18.37 -1.61 2.53
C GLU A 84 19.29 -2.73 3.04
N SER A 85 18.74 -3.62 3.87
CA SER A 85 19.50 -4.75 4.42
C SER A 85 19.87 -5.80 3.37
N CYS A 86 21.08 -6.34 3.45
CA CYS A 86 21.60 -7.36 2.53
C CYS A 86 22.44 -8.40 3.25
N PHE A 87 22.54 -9.58 2.65
CA PHE A 87 23.44 -10.66 3.06
C PHE A 87 24.58 -10.82 2.07
N TYR A 88 24.30 -10.65 0.78
CA TYR A 88 25.25 -10.84 -0.31
C TYR A 88 25.33 -9.59 -1.19
N ALA A 89 26.43 -9.46 -1.94
CA ALA A 89 26.60 -8.33 -2.85
C ALA A 89 25.53 -8.32 -3.95
N GLU A 90 25.11 -9.50 -4.40
CA GLU A 90 24.12 -9.74 -5.45
C GLU A 90 22.68 -9.44 -5.00
N ASP A 91 22.46 -9.17 -3.71
CA ASP A 91 21.18 -8.65 -3.23
C ASP A 91 21.01 -7.18 -3.69
N CYS A 92 22.12 -6.46 -3.81
CA CYS A 92 22.16 -5.01 -3.96
C CYS A 92 22.05 -4.56 -5.42
N TYR A 93 21.41 -3.41 -5.61
CA TYR A 93 21.13 -2.83 -6.92
C TYR A 93 22.40 -2.48 -7.68
N LEU A 94 22.59 -3.12 -8.84
CA LEU A 94 23.61 -2.85 -9.86
C LEU A 94 24.99 -2.47 -9.31
N ASN A 95 25.26 -1.17 -9.16
CA ASN A 95 26.54 -0.58 -8.76
C ASN A 95 26.76 -0.54 -7.24
N SER A 96 25.81 -1.06 -6.46
CA SER A 96 25.86 -1.12 -5.01
C SER A 96 26.57 -2.37 -4.52
N THR A 97 27.06 -2.36 -3.28
CA THR A 97 27.68 -3.54 -2.66
C THR A 97 27.22 -3.68 -1.22
N CYS A 98 27.06 -4.93 -0.78
CA CYS A 98 26.69 -5.22 0.59
C CYS A 98 27.87 -4.99 1.54
N ILE A 99 27.77 -3.95 2.39
CA ILE A 99 28.81 -3.60 3.36
C ILE A 99 28.17 -3.48 4.74
N SER A 100 28.67 -4.27 5.69
CA SER A 100 28.17 -4.31 7.07
C SER A 100 26.67 -4.64 7.18
N GLY A 101 26.16 -5.47 6.27
CA GLY A 101 24.76 -5.90 6.24
C GLY A 101 23.80 -4.94 5.55
N TYR A 102 24.29 -3.89 4.88
CA TYR A 102 23.47 -2.93 4.14
C TYR A 102 24.04 -2.66 2.75
N CYS A 103 23.16 -2.42 1.78
CA CYS A 103 23.59 -2.00 0.45
C CYS A 103 24.17 -0.60 0.52
N LYS A 104 25.41 -0.44 0.06
CA LYS A 104 26.09 0.84 -0.02
C LYS A 104 26.14 1.32 -1.46
N GLY A 105 25.66 2.53 -1.69
CA GLY A 105 25.60 3.15 -3.02
C GLY A 105 26.86 3.94 -3.38
N VAL A 106 26.80 4.57 -4.55
CA VAL A 106 27.84 5.45 -5.08
C VAL A 106 27.99 6.70 -4.20
N GLN A 107 29.24 7.00 -3.83
CA GLN A 107 29.57 8.11 -2.95
C GLN A 107 29.44 9.47 -3.64
N GLU A 108 29.40 10.54 -2.85
CA GLU A 108 29.31 11.92 -3.32
C GLU A 108 30.37 12.26 -4.38
N SER A 109 29.99 13.09 -5.35
CA SER A 109 30.80 13.55 -6.49
C SER A 109 31.21 12.48 -7.51
N ASN A 110 30.94 11.21 -7.26
CA ASN A 110 31.15 10.13 -8.23
C ASN A 110 29.99 10.03 -9.22
N TYR A 111 30.27 9.38 -10.35
CA TYR A 111 29.35 9.26 -11.47
C TYR A 111 28.15 8.37 -11.15
N CYS A 112 26.95 8.78 -11.57
CA CYS A 112 25.70 8.02 -11.45
C CYS A 112 24.87 8.15 -12.73
N TYR A 113 23.99 7.17 -12.96
CA TYR A 113 23.01 7.18 -14.04
C TYR A 113 21.61 7.52 -13.53
N SER A 114 21.28 7.10 -12.31
CA SER A 114 19.97 7.34 -11.70
C SER A 114 20.07 7.51 -10.18
N HIS A 115 18.96 7.94 -9.56
CA HIS A 115 18.91 8.21 -8.12
C HIS A 115 19.18 6.95 -7.27
N GLU A 116 18.80 5.78 -7.79
CA GLU A 116 19.00 4.45 -7.23
C GLU A 116 20.48 4.08 -7.06
N ASP A 117 21.37 4.63 -7.89
CA ASP A 117 22.82 4.38 -7.78
C ASP A 117 23.43 5.01 -6.53
N CYS A 118 22.91 6.16 -6.10
CA CYS A 118 23.55 7.00 -5.10
C CYS A 118 23.35 6.49 -3.67
N ASP A 119 24.35 6.70 -2.81
CA ASP A 119 24.26 6.32 -1.41
C ASP A 119 23.17 7.11 -0.66
N VAL A 120 22.81 6.64 0.52
CA VAL A 120 21.82 7.27 1.40
C VAL A 120 22.14 8.76 1.62
N GLY A 121 21.12 9.62 1.52
CA GLY A 121 21.28 11.08 1.65
C GLY A 121 21.71 11.81 0.37
N LEU A 122 21.97 11.06 -0.70
CA LEU A 122 22.39 11.58 -2.00
C LEU A 122 21.31 11.33 -3.07
N ARG A 123 21.44 12.05 -4.17
CA ARG A 123 20.63 11.99 -5.39
C ARG A 123 21.53 12.07 -6.61
N CYS A 124 21.09 11.54 -7.75
CA CYS A 124 21.81 11.72 -8.99
C CYS A 124 21.43 13.04 -9.67
N ASN A 125 22.40 13.93 -9.86
CA ASN A 125 22.17 15.20 -10.52
C ASN A 125 23.39 15.59 -11.37
N GLU A 126 23.15 15.93 -12.64
CA GLU A 126 24.21 16.17 -13.62
C GLU A 126 25.21 15.00 -13.71
N ASN A 127 24.69 13.77 -13.67
CA ASN A 127 25.44 12.51 -13.66
C ASN A 127 26.43 12.36 -12.49
N LYS A 128 26.19 13.05 -11.37
CA LYS A 128 26.97 12.87 -10.15
C LYS A 128 26.07 12.73 -8.93
N CYS A 129 26.50 11.89 -7.98
CA CYS A 129 25.83 11.83 -6.69
C CYS A 129 26.09 13.13 -5.92
N LYS A 130 25.03 13.87 -5.61
CA LYS A 130 25.04 15.11 -4.83
C LYS A 130 24.11 14.97 -3.64
N THR A 131 24.26 15.80 -2.62
CA THR A 131 23.33 15.85 -1.49
C THR A 131 21.90 16.13 -1.95
N GLN A 132 20.94 15.50 -1.29
CA GLN A 132 19.52 15.83 -1.46
C GLN A 132 19.24 17.28 -1.07
N ILE A 133 18.23 17.87 -1.69
CA ILE A 133 17.80 19.25 -1.46
C ILE A 133 17.01 19.30 -0.15
N PRO A 134 17.42 20.13 0.82
CA PRO A 134 16.69 20.28 2.08
C PRO A 134 15.24 20.76 1.87
N ALA A 135 14.36 20.45 2.81
CA ALA A 135 13.03 21.06 2.84
C ALA A 135 13.11 22.60 2.83
N GLU A 136 12.10 23.23 2.25
CA GLU A 136 11.97 24.67 2.01
C GLU A 136 13.02 25.26 1.07
N SER A 137 13.84 24.43 0.43
CA SER A 137 14.84 24.86 -0.56
C SER A 137 14.35 24.61 -1.99
N LYS A 138 14.88 25.40 -2.93
CA LYS A 138 14.49 25.38 -4.35
C LYS A 138 15.37 24.46 -5.21
N GLY A 139 14.88 24.11 -6.39
CA GLY A 139 15.69 23.45 -7.43
C GLY A 139 15.39 21.98 -7.66
N CYS A 140 14.24 21.47 -7.19
CA CYS A 140 13.85 20.08 -7.39
C CYS A 140 13.11 19.87 -8.72
N ILE A 141 13.26 18.69 -9.30
CA ILE A 141 12.56 18.24 -10.51
C ILE A 141 11.52 17.19 -10.13
N ASP A 142 11.86 16.30 -9.19
CA ASP A 142 10.96 15.29 -8.65
C ASP A 142 11.24 15.03 -7.16
N ASP A 143 10.42 14.20 -6.53
CA ASP A 143 10.53 13.85 -5.11
C ASP A 143 11.91 13.31 -4.72
N SER A 144 12.58 12.59 -5.62
CA SER A 144 13.88 11.97 -5.39
C SER A 144 15.01 13.00 -5.25
N ASP A 145 14.77 14.25 -5.65
CA ASP A 145 15.71 15.34 -5.42
C ASP A 145 15.69 15.85 -3.97
N CYS A 146 14.51 15.82 -3.34
CA CYS A 146 14.31 16.33 -2.00
C CYS A 146 14.78 15.32 -0.94
N VAL A 147 15.16 15.80 0.24
CA VAL A 147 15.40 14.93 1.42
C VAL A 147 14.20 14.02 1.68
N ASN A 148 14.42 12.80 2.21
CA ASN A 148 13.37 11.77 2.17
C ASN A 148 12.08 12.08 2.93
N ASN A 149 12.07 13.07 3.83
CA ASN A 149 10.88 13.54 4.54
C ASN A 149 10.11 14.66 3.78
N ALA A 150 10.53 14.98 2.55
CA ALA A 150 9.96 16.02 1.70
C ALA A 150 9.81 15.54 0.25
N GLY A 151 8.75 15.98 -0.43
CA GLY A 151 8.56 15.81 -1.87
C GLY A 151 8.76 17.12 -2.63
N CYS A 152 8.78 17.06 -3.95
CA CYS A 152 8.96 18.23 -4.81
C CYS A 152 7.61 18.88 -5.12
N ASP A 153 7.37 20.06 -4.54
CA ASP A 153 6.23 20.90 -4.91
C ASP A 153 6.58 21.72 -6.15
N ILE A 154 6.20 21.18 -7.31
CA ILE A 154 6.50 21.78 -8.61
C ILE A 154 5.70 23.09 -8.75
N GLN A 155 6.38 24.23 -8.86
CA GLN A 155 5.72 25.51 -9.13
C GLN A 155 5.67 25.78 -10.64
N ASP A 156 6.69 25.32 -11.38
CA ASP A 156 6.80 25.45 -12.82
C ASP A 156 7.50 24.22 -13.40
N LEU A 157 6.84 23.52 -14.32
CA LEU A 157 7.39 22.34 -15.02
C LEU A 157 8.55 22.71 -15.95
N THR A 158 8.66 23.98 -16.35
CA THR A 158 9.66 24.47 -17.30
C THR A 158 10.85 25.15 -16.61
N ASP A 159 10.70 25.55 -15.35
CA ASP A 159 11.77 26.15 -14.55
C ASP A 159 11.94 25.45 -13.20
N PRO A 160 12.79 24.41 -13.11
CA PRO A 160 13.08 23.72 -11.85
C PRO A 160 13.62 24.64 -10.75
N SER A 161 14.17 25.82 -11.10
CA SER A 161 14.76 26.74 -10.12
C SER A 161 13.72 27.40 -9.20
N VAL A 162 12.43 27.33 -9.55
CA VAL A 162 11.34 27.83 -8.70
C VAL A 162 10.62 26.75 -7.91
N ASN A 163 10.79 25.47 -8.26
CA ASN A 163 10.21 24.34 -7.54
C ASN A 163 10.81 24.19 -6.15
N ILE A 164 10.00 23.83 -5.15
CA ILE A 164 10.39 23.84 -3.73
C ILE A 164 10.23 22.45 -3.15
N CYS A 165 11.22 21.97 -2.42
CA CYS A 165 11.05 20.77 -1.60
C CYS A 165 10.19 21.09 -0.38
N LYS A 166 9.01 20.48 -0.26
CA LYS A 166 8.12 20.65 0.91
C LYS A 166 7.98 19.36 1.69
N ASN A 167 7.89 19.47 3.01
CA ASN A 167 7.65 18.30 3.84
C ASN A 167 6.34 17.59 3.43
N TYR A 168 6.30 16.26 3.54
CA TYR A 168 5.07 15.52 3.30
C TYR A 168 4.00 15.90 4.35
N PHE A 169 2.74 15.86 3.93
CA PHE A 169 1.54 16.18 4.70
C PHE A 169 1.53 17.60 5.26
N THR A 170 1.95 18.60 4.47
CA THR A 170 1.95 20.00 4.90
C THR A 170 1.22 20.97 3.98
N ILE A 171 0.92 20.59 2.75
CA ILE A 171 0.15 21.47 1.85
C ILE A 171 -1.32 21.40 2.27
N GLU A 172 -1.88 22.55 2.66
CA GLU A 172 -3.24 22.64 3.16
C GLU A 172 -4.27 22.39 2.04
N ASN A 173 -5.47 21.95 2.42
CA ASN A 173 -6.59 21.84 1.50
C ASN A 173 -6.79 23.13 0.67
N TYR A 174 -7.14 22.95 -0.59
CA TYR A 174 -7.35 23.99 -1.62
C TYR A 174 -6.10 24.74 -2.06
N GLN A 175 -4.92 24.41 -1.53
CA GLN A 175 -3.66 24.89 -2.09
C GLN A 175 -3.25 24.02 -3.28
N SER A 176 -2.66 24.66 -4.29
CA SER A 176 -2.16 23.97 -5.48
C SER A 176 -1.07 22.96 -5.13
N VAL A 177 -1.10 21.82 -5.81
CA VAL A 177 -0.05 20.80 -5.82
C VAL A 177 0.13 20.38 -7.28
N ASN A 178 1.35 20.41 -7.78
CA ASN A 178 1.58 20.27 -9.23
C ASN A 178 2.17 18.89 -9.59
N LEU A 179 1.63 17.87 -8.91
CA LEU A 179 1.91 16.46 -9.13
C LEU A 179 0.63 15.76 -9.56
N ASN A 180 0.75 14.56 -10.15
CA ASN A 180 -0.34 13.75 -10.67
C ASN A 180 -1.52 13.66 -9.69
N CYS A 181 -2.59 14.40 -9.99
CA CYS A 181 -3.92 14.22 -9.43
C CYS A 181 -4.89 14.10 -10.60
N THR A 182 -5.95 13.34 -10.42
CA THR A 182 -6.96 13.11 -11.45
C THR A 182 -8.25 13.86 -11.11
N THR A 183 -9.17 13.88 -12.07
CA THR A 183 -10.55 14.37 -11.86
C THR A 183 -11.34 13.55 -10.87
N ASP A 184 -11.02 12.26 -10.76
CA ASP A 184 -11.62 11.34 -9.79
C ASP A 184 -10.93 11.40 -8.41
N GLY A 185 -9.88 12.22 -8.31
CA GLY A 185 -9.05 12.38 -7.14
C GLY A 185 -8.00 11.28 -6.97
N GLN A 186 -6.94 11.60 -6.25
CA GLN A 186 -5.80 10.72 -6.08
C GLN A 186 -5.14 10.90 -4.70
N ILE A 187 -4.53 9.82 -4.21
CA ILE A 187 -3.67 9.87 -3.03
C ILE A 187 -2.44 10.68 -3.34
N ASN A 188 -2.16 11.68 -2.49
CA ASN A 188 -0.99 12.53 -2.62
C ASN A 188 -0.50 12.93 -1.24
N TYR A 189 0.67 12.40 -0.86
CA TYR A 189 1.25 12.62 0.46
C TYR A 189 1.85 14.01 0.64
N MET A 190 1.84 14.90 -0.35
CA MET A 190 2.15 16.32 -0.15
C MET A 190 1.03 17.04 0.61
N CYS A 191 -0.22 16.63 0.35
CA CYS A 191 -1.42 17.20 0.97
C CYS A 191 -1.56 16.77 2.43
N ASP A 192 -1.99 17.69 3.29
CA ASP A 192 -2.23 17.43 4.71
C ASP A 192 -3.26 16.33 4.95
N SER A 193 -4.27 16.26 4.07
CA SER A 193 -5.31 15.24 4.01
C SER A 193 -4.84 13.93 3.39
N GLY A 194 -3.69 13.92 2.71
CA GLY A 194 -3.22 12.81 1.89
C GLY A 194 -3.97 12.66 0.55
N PHE A 195 -4.79 13.63 0.15
CA PHE A 195 -5.65 13.55 -1.03
C PHE A 195 -5.62 14.84 -1.85
N CYS A 196 -5.65 14.70 -3.18
CA CYS A 196 -5.71 15.81 -4.12
C CYS A 196 -6.67 15.54 -5.26
N ILE A 197 -7.08 16.61 -5.94
CA ILE A 197 -7.98 16.57 -7.08
C ILE A 197 -7.51 17.49 -8.19
N GLN A 198 -7.98 17.21 -9.40
CA GLN A 198 -7.89 18.11 -10.54
C GLN A 198 -9.32 18.39 -11.04
N GLN A 199 -9.85 19.60 -10.88
CA GLN A 199 -11.27 19.85 -11.20
C GLN A 199 -11.64 19.59 -12.68
N THR A 200 -10.70 19.87 -13.57
CA THR A 200 -10.76 19.60 -15.01
C THR A 200 -9.37 19.19 -15.49
N GLU A 201 -9.28 18.51 -16.63
CA GLU A 201 -7.99 18.08 -17.22
C GLU A 201 -6.96 19.21 -17.40
N ASN A 202 -7.42 20.47 -17.51
CA ASN A 202 -6.57 21.65 -17.70
C ASN A 202 -6.40 22.52 -16.45
N SER A 203 -7.04 22.16 -15.33
CA SER A 203 -6.89 22.91 -14.08
C SER A 203 -5.63 22.51 -13.33
N ILE A 204 -5.05 23.45 -12.57
CA ILE A 204 -3.96 23.15 -11.67
C ILE A 204 -4.49 22.23 -10.57
N PRO A 205 -3.85 21.07 -10.31
CA PRO A 205 -4.29 20.21 -9.23
C PRO A 205 -4.13 20.88 -7.87
N GLN A 206 -4.96 20.48 -6.91
CA GLN A 206 -4.98 21.06 -5.58
C GLN A 206 -5.25 19.99 -4.53
N CYS A 207 -4.73 20.21 -3.33
CA CYS A 207 -5.09 19.42 -2.17
C CYS A 207 -6.57 19.56 -1.85
N TYR A 208 -7.19 18.50 -1.34
CA TYR A 208 -8.62 18.48 -1.04
C TYR A 208 -8.90 17.60 0.18
N PRO A 209 -9.97 17.88 0.96
CA PRO A 209 -10.33 17.01 2.06
C PRO A 209 -10.52 15.56 1.60
N ALA A 210 -9.90 14.61 2.30
CA ALA A 210 -9.99 13.20 1.95
C ALA A 210 -11.46 12.74 2.03
N PRO A 211 -12.04 12.20 0.95
CA PRO A 211 -13.47 11.92 0.89
C PRO A 211 -13.84 10.77 1.81
N LYS A 212 -15.08 10.76 2.29
CA LYS A 212 -15.62 9.74 3.21
C LYS A 212 -16.86 9.12 2.65
N SER A 213 -17.09 7.84 2.90
CA SER A 213 -18.30 7.15 2.50
C SER A 213 -19.56 7.89 2.95
N SER A 214 -20.53 8.06 2.04
CA SER A 214 -21.84 8.67 2.36
C SER A 214 -22.66 7.80 3.31
N LYS A 215 -22.51 6.48 3.19
CA LYS A 215 -23.15 5.46 4.01
C LYS A 215 -22.16 4.88 5.01
N LYS A 216 -22.67 4.19 6.02
CA LYS A 216 -21.83 3.47 6.99
C LYS A 216 -21.13 2.30 6.30
N ILE A 217 -19.80 2.27 6.32
CA ILE A 217 -19.02 1.12 5.88
C ILE A 217 -19.16 -0.06 6.87
N PRO A 218 -19.17 -1.32 6.40
CA PRO A 218 -19.17 -1.75 4.99
C PRO A 218 -20.52 -1.48 4.29
N THR A 219 -20.46 -0.99 3.04
CA THR A 219 -21.66 -0.60 2.27
C THR A 219 -21.95 -1.65 1.21
N LEU A 220 -23.12 -2.29 1.27
CA LEU A 220 -23.62 -3.13 0.18
C LEU A 220 -23.92 -2.28 -1.06
N CYS A 221 -23.59 -2.79 -2.24
CA CYS A 221 -23.83 -2.10 -3.50
C CYS A 221 -24.38 -3.05 -4.56
N ALA A 222 -25.17 -2.50 -5.49
CA ALA A 222 -25.58 -3.18 -6.72
C ALA A 222 -24.72 -2.70 -7.91
N SER A 223 -24.23 -1.47 -7.85
CA SER A 223 -23.38 -0.84 -8.86
C SER A 223 -22.44 0.20 -8.24
N HIS A 224 -21.48 0.69 -9.03
CA HIS A 224 -20.60 1.80 -8.66
C HIS A 224 -21.35 3.04 -8.17
N ASN A 225 -22.55 3.30 -8.70
CA ASN A 225 -23.37 4.45 -8.32
C ASN A 225 -23.89 4.38 -6.87
N ASP A 226 -23.83 3.22 -6.21
CA ASP A 226 -24.18 3.09 -4.79
C ASP A 226 -23.01 3.47 -3.86
N CYS A 227 -21.79 3.54 -4.41
CA CYS A 227 -20.52 3.72 -3.75
C CYS A 227 -20.03 5.16 -3.88
N ILE A 228 -20.83 6.08 -3.35
CA ILE A 228 -20.54 7.52 -3.37
C ILE A 228 -20.05 8.01 -2.01
N SER A 229 -19.09 8.91 -2.03
CA SER A 229 -18.68 9.67 -0.86
C SER A 229 -19.70 10.76 -0.51
N LYS A 230 -19.58 11.31 0.71
CA LYS A 230 -20.31 12.50 1.12
C LYS A 230 -19.90 13.65 0.22
N THR A 231 -20.89 14.46 -0.16
CA THR A 231 -20.59 15.80 -0.66
C THR A 231 -19.96 16.60 0.47
N ASP A 232 -18.70 16.97 0.31
CA ASP A 232 -17.90 17.65 1.34
C ASP A 232 -16.91 18.62 0.67
N GLY A 233 -16.33 19.51 1.47
CA GLY A 233 -15.38 20.55 1.06
C GLY A 233 -16.03 21.75 0.36
N GLU A 234 -15.21 22.79 0.11
CA GLU A 234 -15.68 24.08 -0.43
C GLU A 234 -16.26 23.97 -1.84
N LEU A 235 -15.84 22.96 -2.60
CA LEU A 235 -16.29 22.74 -3.98
C LEU A 235 -17.54 21.85 -4.07
N ASN A 236 -18.04 21.34 -2.95
CA ASN A 236 -19.22 20.46 -2.89
C ASN A 236 -19.13 19.29 -3.88
N LEU A 237 -17.95 18.67 -3.97
CA LEU A 237 -17.72 17.50 -4.82
C LEU A 237 -18.08 16.22 -4.09
N ASN A 238 -18.43 15.20 -4.87
CA ASN A 238 -18.46 13.81 -4.43
C ASN A 238 -17.62 12.97 -5.40
N PHE A 239 -17.23 11.80 -4.90
CA PHE A 239 -16.38 10.83 -5.58
C PHE A 239 -17.04 9.47 -5.52
N THR A 240 -16.76 8.65 -6.52
CA THR A 240 -17.28 7.29 -6.63
C THR A 240 -16.14 6.29 -6.39
N SER A 241 -16.37 5.26 -5.59
CA SER A 241 -15.45 4.13 -5.41
C SER A 241 -15.98 2.88 -6.12
N GLU A 242 -15.16 1.83 -6.17
CA GLU A 242 -15.54 0.59 -6.84
C GLU A 242 -16.56 -0.23 -6.04
N CYS A 243 -17.39 -1.01 -6.74
CA CYS A 243 -18.39 -1.91 -6.18
C CYS A 243 -18.00 -3.35 -6.54
N LEU A 244 -17.20 -3.98 -5.69
CA LEU A 244 -16.52 -5.23 -6.00
C LEU A 244 -17.27 -6.44 -5.42
N CYS A 245 -17.20 -7.58 -6.13
CA CYS A 245 -17.70 -8.85 -5.64
C CYS A 245 -16.84 -9.34 -4.47
N GLY A 246 -17.43 -9.45 -3.29
CA GLY A 246 -16.73 -10.02 -2.14
C GLY A 246 -16.55 -11.54 -2.29
N LEU A 247 -15.47 -12.07 -1.71
CA LEU A 247 -15.20 -13.50 -1.62
C LEU A 247 -15.99 -14.16 -0.47
N ASN A 248 -17.28 -13.85 -0.40
CA ASN A 248 -18.19 -14.26 0.68
C ASN A 248 -19.18 -15.34 0.25
N GLN A 249 -19.86 -15.92 1.23
CA GLN A 249 -20.78 -17.05 1.02
C GLN A 249 -22.06 -16.69 0.28
N LYS A 250 -22.43 -15.40 0.28
CA LYS A 250 -23.72 -14.91 -0.25
C LYS A 250 -23.60 -14.39 -1.68
N GLY A 251 -22.38 -14.12 -2.16
CA GLY A 251 -22.16 -13.41 -3.42
C GLY A 251 -22.55 -11.93 -3.31
N ASN A 252 -22.36 -11.33 -2.13
CA ASN A 252 -22.61 -9.91 -1.93
C ASN A 252 -21.47 -9.05 -2.50
N ARG A 253 -21.81 -7.86 -2.98
CA ARG A 253 -20.86 -6.81 -3.39
C ARG A 253 -20.76 -5.74 -2.33
N TYR A 254 -19.58 -5.16 -2.18
CA TYR A 254 -19.33 -4.08 -1.24
C TYR A 254 -18.56 -2.95 -1.91
N CYS A 255 -18.81 -1.73 -1.44
CA CYS A 255 -18.03 -0.57 -1.86
C CYS A 255 -16.62 -0.60 -1.26
N ASP A 256 -15.64 -0.18 -2.05
CA ASP A 256 -14.30 0.13 -1.53
C ASP A 256 -14.31 1.37 -0.65
N VAL A 257 -13.31 1.42 0.24
CA VAL A 257 -13.13 2.51 1.21
C VAL A 257 -12.56 3.75 0.55
N PHE A 258 -13.05 4.92 0.95
CA PHE A 258 -12.45 6.19 0.54
C PHE A 258 -11.26 6.56 1.43
N PRO A 259 -10.34 7.44 0.97
CA PRO A 259 -9.18 7.86 1.74
C PRO A 259 -9.47 8.50 3.11
N GLY A 260 -10.67 9.06 3.30
CA GLY A 260 -11.13 9.61 4.57
C GLY A 260 -11.86 8.61 5.48
N ASP A 261 -12.12 7.38 5.03
CA ASP A 261 -12.73 6.34 5.85
C ASP A 261 -11.72 5.76 6.85
N SER A 262 -12.21 5.18 7.95
CA SER A 262 -11.34 4.81 9.08
C SER A 262 -10.19 3.87 8.74
N PRO A 263 -10.32 2.84 7.86
CA PRO A 263 -9.18 2.00 7.48
C PRO A 263 -8.06 2.81 6.83
N TYR A 264 -8.42 3.67 5.87
CA TYR A 264 -7.45 4.49 5.15
C TYR A 264 -6.86 5.61 6.01
N VAL A 265 -7.67 6.22 6.89
CA VAL A 265 -7.17 7.20 7.88
C VAL A 265 -6.12 6.59 8.80
N ASN A 266 -6.26 5.32 9.18
CA ASN A 266 -5.25 4.63 9.98
C ASN A 266 -3.97 4.38 9.16
N TYR A 267 -4.11 3.89 7.92
CA TYR A 267 -2.98 3.78 6.98
C TYR A 267 -2.22 5.10 6.82
N ALA A 268 -2.92 6.19 6.50
CA ALA A 268 -2.33 7.51 6.30
C ALA A 268 -1.60 8.03 7.54
N LYS A 269 -2.10 7.77 8.76
CA LYS A 269 -1.40 8.12 10.01
C LYS A 269 -0.09 7.37 10.17
N ILE A 270 -0.02 6.10 9.75
CA ILE A 270 1.19 5.30 9.83
C ILE A 270 2.22 5.84 8.84
N ILE A 271 1.83 6.09 7.59
CA ILE A 271 2.68 6.75 6.59
C ILE A 271 3.17 8.11 7.10
N GLN A 272 2.30 8.90 7.72
CA GLN A 272 2.69 10.18 8.32
C GLN A 272 3.71 10.00 9.46
N SER A 273 3.57 8.95 10.28
CA SER A 273 4.57 8.61 11.30
C SER A 273 5.90 8.18 10.69
N TRP A 274 5.90 7.53 9.52
CA TRP A 274 7.11 7.13 8.82
C TRP A 274 7.88 8.34 8.30
N VAL A 275 7.22 9.24 7.56
CA VAL A 275 7.88 10.43 6.97
C VAL A 275 8.36 11.43 8.01
N LYS A 276 7.76 11.46 9.20
CA LYS A 276 8.23 12.26 10.34
C LYS A 276 9.34 11.60 11.16
N SER A 277 9.67 10.34 10.86
CA SER A 277 10.70 9.60 11.60
C SER A 277 12.11 9.97 11.15
N LYS A 278 13.11 9.76 12.01
CA LYS A 278 14.53 9.85 11.58
C LYS A 278 14.98 8.63 10.76
N ALA A 279 14.18 7.55 10.77
CA ALA A 279 14.51 6.31 10.09
C ALA A 279 14.40 6.47 8.57
N ILE A 280 13.47 7.29 8.08
CA ILE A 280 13.32 7.56 6.64
C ILE A 280 14.59 8.16 6.01
N LEU A 281 15.38 8.91 6.79
CA LEU A 281 16.64 9.51 6.34
C LEU A 281 17.76 8.47 6.14
N LYS A 282 17.51 7.20 6.45
CA LYS A 282 18.44 6.09 6.23
C LYS A 282 18.18 5.32 4.94
N CYS A 283 17.17 5.73 4.17
CA CYS A 283 16.84 5.15 2.88
C CYS A 283 17.53 5.87 1.74
N ASN A 284 17.84 5.15 0.66
CA ASN A 284 18.02 5.79 -0.64
C ASN A 284 16.76 6.59 -0.99
N THR A 285 16.95 7.68 -1.72
CA THR A 285 15.88 8.62 -2.08
C THR A 285 14.71 7.97 -2.83
N TYR A 286 15.00 7.01 -3.71
CA TYR A 286 14.00 6.24 -4.45
C TYR A 286 13.34 5.15 -3.58
N ALA A 287 14.07 4.67 -2.57
CA ALA A 287 13.62 3.65 -1.63
C ALA A 287 12.86 4.21 -0.42
N ARG A 288 12.58 5.52 -0.36
CA ARG A 288 11.99 6.17 0.84
C ARG A 288 10.64 5.59 1.27
N PHE A 289 9.87 5.02 0.34
CA PHE A 289 8.61 4.29 0.60
C PHE A 289 8.72 2.79 0.27
N SER A 290 9.94 2.25 0.18
CA SER A 290 10.18 0.82 0.00
C SER A 290 9.95 0.09 1.31
N VAL A 291 9.15 -1.00 1.27
CA VAL A 291 8.94 -1.89 2.42
C VAL A 291 10.28 -2.39 2.96
N ASN A 292 11.21 -2.81 2.09
CA ASN A 292 12.53 -3.28 2.50
C ASN A 292 13.30 -2.23 3.31
N CYS A 293 13.26 -0.96 2.89
CA CYS A 293 13.95 0.09 3.63
C CYS A 293 13.27 0.40 4.96
N MET A 294 11.95 0.46 4.98
CA MET A 294 11.21 0.68 6.22
C MET A 294 11.44 -0.47 7.21
N GLU A 295 11.38 -1.73 6.78
CA GLU A 295 11.68 -2.91 7.61
C GLU A 295 13.09 -2.89 8.18
N THR A 296 14.04 -2.37 7.41
CA THR A 296 15.44 -2.30 7.81
C THR A 296 15.68 -1.29 8.93
N TRP A 297 14.94 -0.17 8.95
CA TRP A 297 15.24 0.98 9.82
C TRP A 297 14.14 1.39 10.79
N TRP A 298 12.93 0.89 10.61
CA TRP A 298 11.78 1.25 11.42
C TRP A 298 11.47 0.22 12.50
N ASP A 299 10.54 0.59 13.37
CA ASP A 299 10.11 -0.28 14.45
C ASP A 299 9.25 -1.43 13.90
N LYS A 300 9.54 -2.66 14.35
CA LYS A 300 8.86 -3.87 13.86
C LYS A 300 7.34 -3.78 14.05
N LYS A 301 6.86 -3.29 15.19
CA LYS A 301 5.41 -3.18 15.43
C LYS A 301 4.77 -2.18 14.48
N LYS A 302 5.42 -1.04 14.21
CA LYS A 302 4.95 -0.08 13.20
C LYS A 302 4.98 -0.65 11.78
N MET A 303 5.95 -1.50 11.46
CA MET A 303 6.00 -2.21 10.19
C MET A 303 4.86 -3.22 10.04
N ASP A 304 4.65 -4.06 11.05
CA ASP A 304 3.55 -5.04 11.05
C ASP A 304 2.19 -4.31 10.93
N GLU A 305 2.03 -3.16 11.58
CA GLU A 305 0.84 -2.28 11.44
C GLU A 305 0.70 -1.66 10.04
N LEU A 306 1.80 -1.15 9.46
CA LEU A 306 1.81 -0.60 8.10
C LEU A 306 1.38 -1.65 7.08
N ILE A 307 2.04 -2.82 7.08
CA ILE A 307 1.78 -3.88 6.10
C ILE A 307 0.34 -4.38 6.24
N TYR A 308 -0.16 -4.52 7.47
CA TYR A 308 -1.56 -4.88 7.69
C TYR A 308 -2.52 -3.87 7.05
N TYR A 309 -2.36 -2.58 7.33
CA TYR A 309 -3.28 -1.56 6.81
C TYR A 309 -3.13 -1.33 5.32
N ASP A 310 -1.93 -1.44 4.76
CA ASP A 310 -1.64 -1.37 3.32
C ASP A 310 -2.46 -2.43 2.56
N TYR A 311 -2.35 -3.70 2.99
CA TYR A 311 -3.19 -4.75 2.42
C TYR A 311 -4.67 -4.56 2.74
N TYR A 312 -5.02 -4.15 3.97
CA TYR A 312 -6.40 -4.11 4.41
C TYR A 312 -7.24 -3.12 3.60
N VAL A 313 -6.67 -1.95 3.25
CA VAL A 313 -7.39 -0.97 2.42
C VAL A 313 -7.58 -1.49 1.00
N ASP A 314 -6.59 -2.18 0.44
CA ASP A 314 -6.61 -2.70 -0.94
C ASP A 314 -7.62 -3.83 -1.13
N VAL A 315 -7.78 -4.70 -0.13
CA VAL A 315 -8.66 -5.88 -0.24
C VAL A 315 -9.97 -5.74 0.54
N TYR A 316 -10.26 -4.56 1.10
CA TYR A 316 -11.33 -4.34 2.08
C TYR A 316 -12.68 -4.92 1.64
N SER A 317 -13.14 -4.61 0.44
CA SER A 317 -14.43 -5.06 -0.11
C SER A 317 -14.43 -6.57 -0.41
N LEU A 318 -13.27 -7.10 -0.84
CA LEU A 318 -13.09 -8.49 -1.24
C LEU A 318 -13.16 -9.44 -0.04
N ILE A 319 -12.56 -9.07 1.08
CA ILE A 319 -12.48 -9.93 2.27
C ILE A 319 -13.65 -9.75 3.24
N HIS A 320 -14.54 -8.80 2.99
CA HIS A 320 -15.65 -8.56 3.91
C HIS A 320 -16.67 -9.72 3.89
N GLU A 321 -16.99 -10.25 5.09
CA GLU A 321 -17.75 -11.50 5.29
C GLU A 321 -17.14 -12.74 4.59
N ALA A 322 -15.87 -12.70 4.15
CA ALA A 322 -15.16 -13.87 3.66
C ALA A 322 -14.78 -14.79 4.84
N GLU A 323 -14.78 -16.10 4.61
CA GLU A 323 -14.29 -17.05 5.61
C GLU A 323 -12.75 -17.05 5.66
N ASP A 324 -12.18 -17.28 6.84
CA ASP A 324 -10.73 -17.22 7.07
C ASP A 324 -9.90 -18.05 6.07
N CYS A 325 -10.35 -19.25 5.71
CA CYS A 325 -9.62 -20.08 4.75
C CYS A 325 -9.59 -19.47 3.33
N VAL A 326 -10.63 -18.70 2.96
CA VAL A 326 -10.72 -18.02 1.66
C VAL A 326 -9.74 -16.85 1.66
N VAL A 327 -9.73 -16.08 2.75
CA VAL A 327 -8.77 -14.99 2.94
C VAL A 327 -7.33 -15.52 2.95
N GLU A 328 -7.05 -16.60 3.68
CA GLU A 328 -5.73 -17.22 3.75
C GLU A 328 -5.25 -17.76 2.38
N ALA A 329 -6.15 -18.33 1.58
CA ALA A 329 -5.80 -18.89 0.28
C ALA A 329 -5.52 -17.82 -0.79
N TYR A 330 -6.37 -16.79 -0.87
CA TYR A 330 -6.29 -15.75 -1.91
C TYR A 330 -5.40 -14.57 -1.52
N PHE A 331 -5.31 -14.25 -0.23
CA PHE A 331 -4.58 -13.10 0.29
C PHE A 331 -3.66 -13.52 1.42
N SER A 332 -2.80 -14.52 1.16
CA SER A 332 -1.89 -15.09 2.16
C SER A 332 -1.01 -14.02 2.82
N SER A 333 -0.46 -13.07 2.07
CA SER A 333 0.35 -11.97 2.62
C SER A 333 -0.46 -11.07 3.57
N TYR A 334 -1.71 -10.73 3.22
CA TYR A 334 -2.60 -10.01 4.13
C TYR A 334 -2.89 -10.82 5.39
N TRP A 335 -3.16 -12.11 5.25
CA TRP A 335 -3.48 -12.99 6.35
C TRP A 335 -2.32 -13.14 7.34
N GLU A 336 -1.09 -13.26 6.84
CA GLU A 336 0.13 -13.25 7.65
C GLU A 336 0.33 -11.90 8.35
N ALA A 337 0.14 -10.79 7.64
CA ALA A 337 0.23 -9.45 8.21
C ALA A 337 -0.80 -9.22 9.33
N LYS A 338 -2.05 -9.68 9.11
CA LYS A 338 -3.11 -9.64 10.12
C LYS A 338 -2.74 -10.43 11.37
N LYS A 339 -2.22 -11.65 11.21
CA LYS A 339 -1.76 -12.48 12.34
C LYS A 339 -0.63 -11.80 13.13
N ALA A 340 0.31 -11.17 12.44
CA ALA A 340 1.40 -10.42 13.08
C ALA A 340 0.86 -9.21 13.87
N TYR A 341 0.02 -8.39 13.25
CA TYR A 341 -0.62 -7.25 13.88
C TYR A 341 -1.46 -7.64 15.11
N ASP A 342 -2.31 -8.67 14.99
CA ASP A 342 -3.17 -9.14 16.07
C ASP A 342 -2.35 -9.63 17.27
N LYS A 343 -1.25 -10.36 17.03
CA LYS A 343 -0.36 -10.86 18.09
C LYS A 343 0.26 -9.71 18.90
N GLU A 344 0.72 -8.66 18.23
CA GLU A 344 1.32 -7.49 18.87
C GLU A 344 0.27 -6.64 19.60
N SER A 345 -0.95 -6.53 19.06
CA SER A 345 -2.05 -5.84 19.72
C SER A 345 -2.42 -6.53 21.05
N LEU A 346 -2.53 -7.87 21.05
CA LEU A 346 -2.83 -8.66 22.24
C LEU A 346 -1.72 -8.58 23.29
N ALA A 347 -0.44 -8.62 22.86
CA ALA A 347 0.69 -8.43 23.76
C ALA A 347 0.64 -7.06 24.46
N SER A 348 0.21 -6.01 23.76
CA SER A 348 0.06 -4.67 24.36
C SER A 348 -1.10 -4.57 25.35
N VAL A 349 -2.23 -5.22 25.09
CA VAL A 349 -3.37 -5.26 26.03
C VAL A 349 -3.03 -6.05 27.30
N LEU A 350 -2.35 -7.19 27.16
CA LEU A 350 -1.89 -7.99 28.30
C LEU A 350 -0.80 -7.28 29.11
N GLY A 351 0.11 -6.55 28.46
CA GLY A 351 1.11 -5.73 29.13
C GLY A 351 0.51 -4.57 29.95
N VAL A 352 -0.54 -3.93 29.44
CA VAL A 352 -1.26 -2.85 30.15
C VAL A 352 -2.05 -3.38 31.34
N THR A 353 -2.72 -4.53 31.19
CA THR A 353 -3.46 -5.15 32.31
C THR A 353 -2.52 -5.67 33.40
N ALA A 354 -1.34 -6.19 33.06
CA ALA A 354 -0.32 -6.55 34.04
C ALA A 354 0.21 -5.31 34.80
N TRP A 355 0.45 -4.19 34.11
CA TRP A 355 0.85 -2.93 34.77
C TRP A 355 -0.23 -2.37 35.69
N MET A 356 -1.51 -2.45 35.32
CA MET A 356 -2.61 -2.03 36.19
C MET A 356 -2.75 -2.92 37.42
N LEU A 357 -2.47 -4.23 37.31
CA LEU A 357 -2.46 -5.12 38.47
C LEU A 357 -1.30 -4.82 39.43
N TYR A 358 -0.12 -4.43 38.92
CA TYR A 358 1.00 -4.00 39.76
C TYR A 358 0.82 -2.61 40.38
N ALA A 359 0.00 -1.74 39.79
CA ALA A 359 -0.28 -0.40 40.30
C ALA A 359 -1.38 -0.36 41.38
N ILE A 360 -2.08 -1.48 41.64
CA ILE A 360 -3.12 -1.60 42.68
C ILE A 360 -2.53 -2.11 44.01
N ASP A 361 -1.27 -2.58 44.02
CA ASP A 361 -0.56 -3.09 45.20
C ASP A 361 0.49 -2.09 45.78
N PHE A 362 0.36 -0.79 45.50
CA PHE A 362 1.20 0.27 46.10
C PHE A 362 0.40 1.36 46.83
#